data_AF-A0A1H7X9Q0-F1
#
_entry.id   AF-A0A1H7X9Q0-F1
#
_cell.length_a   1.000
_cell.length_b   1.000
_cell.length_c   1.000
_cell.angle_alpha   90.00
_cell.angle_beta   90.00
_cell.angle_gamma   90.00
#
_symmetry.space_group_name_H-M   'P 1'
#
loop_
_entity.id
_entity.type
_entity.pdbx_description
1 polymer ?
#
loop_
_entity_poly.entity_id
_entity_poly.type
_entity_poly.pdbx_seq_one_letter_code
_entity_poly.pdbx_strand_id
1 'polypeptide(L)'
;MTVFASRFPFLRRAASALLLTGWVVACGPDLQPEPGEPPPGNPPENPQDTHLRHVDNGDGTFTTTVDATNQTEWIGLDLDTRRQENANEDAKWDVAFQRFHVRSRGGSSGTGGVEVAMLAGSDLSQVLQAPQAGYAVDAADGEDANTNPDTPFEVGEGWYSYDLGTHTLTPRTQVYVVRSDTGAFFKLQFTSYYDTAGTPGMLQLRWGPVLAPEAAELQVNAESSSEWVYLQAGKGVVQVLTGGGDRSVTRTPGAR
;
A
#
# COMPACT_ATOMS: atom_id res chain seq x y z
N MET A 1 -22.13 84.24 49.42
CA MET A 1 -21.07 83.81 50.35
C MET A 1 -20.52 82.49 49.82
N THR A 2 -19.26 82.27 49.42
CA THR A 2 -18.00 83.02 49.46
C THR A 2 -17.05 82.18 48.54
N VAL A 3 -16.49 82.74 47.45
CA VAL A 3 -15.04 82.98 47.16
C VAL A 3 -14.19 81.68 47.12
N PHE A 4 -13.61 81.21 46.00
CA PHE A 4 -12.48 81.68 45.14
C PHE A 4 -11.21 80.80 45.34
N ALA A 5 -10.42 80.69 44.27
CA ALA A 5 -8.96 80.49 44.22
C ALA A 5 -8.33 79.09 44.38
N SER A 6 -7.97 78.52 43.22
CA SER A 6 -6.61 78.14 42.76
C SER A 6 -5.54 77.69 43.77
N ARG A 7 -4.84 76.58 43.43
CA ARG A 7 -3.36 76.43 43.45
C ARG A 7 -2.91 75.09 42.86
N PHE A 8 -2.14 75.12 41.77
CA PHE A 8 -1.18 74.08 41.38
C PHE A 8 0.07 74.21 42.28
N PRO A 9 0.78 73.10 42.61
CA PRO A 9 2.02 72.82 41.89
C PRO A 9 2.42 71.33 41.71
N PHE A 10 3.14 71.11 40.61
CA PHE A 10 4.33 70.26 40.40
C PHE A 10 4.42 68.77 40.83
N LEU A 11 4.85 67.99 39.82
CA LEU A 11 5.81 66.87 39.86
C LEU A 11 5.37 65.52 40.46
N ARG A 12 5.20 64.51 39.58
CA ARG A 12 6.26 63.53 39.28
C ARG A 12 5.77 62.50 38.26
N ARG A 13 6.56 62.34 37.21
CA ARG A 13 6.45 61.22 36.26
C ARG A 13 6.74 59.92 37.00
N ALA A 14 5.82 58.96 36.92
CA ALA A 14 6.12 57.56 37.18
C ALA A 14 5.58 56.77 35.98
N ALA A 15 6.50 56.37 35.09
CA ALA A 15 6.20 55.44 34.02
C ALA A 15 6.08 54.04 34.65
N SER A 16 4.86 53.56 34.80
CA SER A 16 4.60 52.18 35.21
C SER A 16 4.83 51.26 34.01
N ALA A 17 5.92 50.51 34.05
CA ALA A 17 6.19 49.43 33.11
C ALA A 17 5.18 48.29 33.34
N LEU A 18 4.25 48.12 32.41
CA LEU A 18 3.45 46.90 32.28
C LEU A 18 4.39 45.77 31.83
N LEU A 19 4.72 44.85 32.72
CA LEU A 19 5.27 43.55 32.36
C LEU A 19 4.10 42.64 31.97
N LEU A 20 3.70 42.72 30.70
CA LEU A 20 2.92 41.69 30.02
C LEU A 20 3.86 40.51 29.75
N THR A 21 3.83 39.51 30.63
CA THR A 21 4.44 38.21 30.36
C THR A 21 3.67 37.52 29.26
N GLY A 22 4.15 37.69 28.03
CA GLY A 22 3.69 36.93 26.86
C GLY A 22 4.00 35.46 27.06
N TRP A 23 2.95 34.64 27.12
CA TRP A 23 3.07 33.20 26.92
C TRP A 23 3.36 32.97 25.45
N VAL A 24 4.65 32.87 25.11
CA VAL A 24 5.06 32.34 23.82
C VAL A 24 4.78 30.84 23.90
N VAL A 25 3.69 30.41 23.27
CA VAL A 25 3.52 29.02 22.87
C VAL A 25 4.60 28.77 21.83
N ALA A 26 5.75 28.29 22.30
CA ALA A 26 6.75 27.70 21.44
C ALA A 26 6.16 26.39 20.93
N CYS A 27 5.60 26.41 19.72
CA CYS A 27 5.52 25.18 18.92
C CYS A 27 6.96 24.71 18.77
N GLY A 28 7.35 23.70 19.55
CA GLY A 28 8.63 23.03 19.36
C GLY A 28 8.71 22.57 17.91
N PRO A 29 9.89 22.66 17.27
CA PRO A 29 10.08 22.07 15.96
C PRO A 29 9.70 20.59 16.04
N ASP A 30 9.00 20.12 15.01
CA ASP A 30 8.67 18.71 14.86
C ASP A 30 9.96 17.88 14.96
N LEU A 31 10.03 16.97 15.93
CA LEU A 31 11.24 16.18 16.22
C LEU A 31 11.31 14.93 15.33
N GLN A 32 10.51 14.86 14.27
CA GLN A 32 10.64 13.80 13.29
C GLN A 32 11.95 13.99 12.51
N PRO A 33 12.73 12.92 12.29
CA PRO A 33 13.85 12.97 11.37
C PRO A 33 13.32 13.41 10.00
N GLU A 34 13.80 14.53 9.50
CA GLU A 34 13.57 14.92 8.11
C GLU A 34 14.11 13.81 7.20
N PRO A 35 13.35 13.37 6.19
CA PRO A 35 13.86 12.44 5.18
C PRO A 35 15.20 12.93 4.65
N GLY A 36 16.17 12.02 4.50
CA GLY A 36 17.45 12.36 3.90
C GLY A 36 17.23 12.93 2.50
N GLU A 37 18.06 13.91 2.09
CA GLU A 37 18.03 14.39 0.71
C GLU A 37 18.10 13.19 -0.24
N PRO A 38 17.19 13.09 -1.24
CA PRO A 38 17.22 11.99 -2.18
C PRO A 38 18.62 11.92 -2.80
N PRO A 39 19.16 10.70 -3.02
CA PRO A 39 20.51 10.55 -3.54
C PRO A 39 20.68 11.38 -4.81
N PRO A 40 21.80 12.12 -4.97
CA PRO A 40 22.05 12.91 -6.16
C PRO A 40 22.17 11.96 -7.34
N GLY A 41 21.11 11.83 -8.13
CA GLY A 41 21.06 10.80 -9.15
C GLY A 41 19.93 10.94 -10.13
N ASN A 42 18.67 10.97 -9.68
CA ASN A 42 17.52 10.98 -10.58
C ASN A 42 16.43 11.92 -10.06
N PRO A 43 16.22 13.12 -10.66
CA PRO A 43 15.01 13.89 -10.40
C PRO A 43 13.79 13.01 -10.69
N PRO A 44 12.64 13.25 -10.02
CA PRO A 44 11.46 12.44 -10.30
C PRO A 44 11.13 12.48 -11.79
N GLU A 45 10.84 11.30 -12.37
CA GLU A 45 10.47 11.18 -13.80
C GLU A 45 9.30 12.12 -14.13
N ASN A 46 8.47 12.41 -13.13
CA ASN A 46 7.43 13.42 -13.20
C ASN A 46 7.43 14.37 -11.99
N PRO A 47 7.34 15.70 -12.20
CA PRO A 47 7.30 16.69 -11.11
C PRO A 47 6.15 16.53 -10.09
N GLN A 48 5.08 15.80 -10.44
CA GLN A 48 3.93 15.57 -9.55
C GLN A 48 4.14 14.41 -8.58
N ASP A 49 5.09 13.52 -8.85
CA ASP A 49 5.42 12.42 -7.94
C ASP A 49 6.30 12.99 -6.83
N THR A 50 5.69 13.37 -5.70
CA THR A 50 6.42 14.01 -4.61
C THR A 50 7.14 13.00 -3.72
N HIS A 51 6.56 11.81 -3.53
CA HIS A 51 6.99 10.75 -2.62
C HIS A 51 7.57 9.51 -3.33
N LEU A 52 7.44 9.42 -4.66
CA LEU A 52 8.01 8.30 -5.43
C LEU A 52 9.23 8.73 -6.25
N ARG A 53 10.30 7.95 -6.18
CA ARG A 53 11.49 8.12 -7.04
C ARG A 53 11.84 6.78 -7.68
N HIS A 54 11.85 6.74 -9.01
CA HIS A 54 12.16 5.54 -9.78
C HIS A 54 13.59 5.59 -10.33
N VAL A 55 14.25 4.44 -10.33
CA VAL A 55 15.49 4.18 -11.05
C VAL A 55 15.24 2.99 -11.96
N ASP A 56 15.39 3.18 -13.27
CA ASP A 56 15.37 2.08 -14.23
C ASP A 56 16.65 1.24 -14.08
N ASN A 57 16.49 -0.06 -13.86
CA ASN A 57 17.62 -0.98 -13.70
C ASN A 57 18.15 -1.51 -15.05
N GLY A 58 17.49 -1.21 -16.17
CA GLY A 58 17.88 -1.62 -17.53
C GLY A 58 17.55 -3.07 -17.89
N ASP A 59 16.87 -3.80 -17.00
CA ASP A 59 16.45 -5.19 -17.16
C ASP A 59 14.92 -5.36 -17.21
N GLY A 60 14.21 -4.24 -17.42
CA GLY A 60 12.75 -4.19 -17.35
C GLY A 60 12.21 -4.05 -15.93
N THR A 61 13.06 -3.98 -14.90
CA THR A 61 12.66 -3.67 -13.52
C THR A 61 13.04 -2.25 -13.13
N PHE A 62 12.31 -1.71 -12.16
CA PHE A 62 12.55 -0.42 -11.53
C PHE A 62 12.88 -0.63 -10.06
N THR A 63 13.84 0.14 -9.56
CA THR A 63 14.01 0.34 -8.11
C THR A 63 13.27 1.61 -7.75
N THR A 64 12.29 1.52 -6.86
CA THR A 64 11.48 2.66 -6.42
C THR A 64 11.72 2.93 -4.95
N THR A 65 12.06 4.17 -4.62
CA THR A 65 12.01 4.69 -3.26
C THR A 65 10.64 5.32 -3.02
N VAL A 66 9.99 4.91 -1.93
CA VAL A 66 8.72 5.47 -1.46
C VAL A 66 8.99 6.19 -0.14
N ASP A 67 8.72 7.50 -0.12
CA ASP A 67 8.67 8.29 1.12
C ASP A 67 7.29 8.13 1.76
N ALA A 68 7.15 7.10 2.61
CA ALA A 68 5.98 6.88 3.45
C ALA A 68 6.28 7.27 4.90
N THR A 69 7.08 8.33 5.11
CA THR A 69 7.47 8.75 6.45
C THR A 69 6.29 9.34 7.24
N ASN A 70 5.30 9.92 6.55
CA ASN A 70 4.05 10.40 7.12
C ASN A 70 3.24 9.26 7.77
N GLN A 71 2.71 9.49 8.97
CA GLN A 71 1.96 8.49 9.74
C GLN A 71 0.49 8.35 9.31
N THR A 72 -0.01 9.26 8.48
CA THR A 72 -1.44 9.35 8.14
C THR A 72 -1.71 9.28 6.64
N GLU A 73 -0.71 9.59 5.83
CA GLU A 73 -0.85 9.59 4.38
C GLU A 73 -0.54 8.22 3.80
N TRP A 74 -1.37 7.79 2.84
CA TRP A 74 -1.11 6.61 2.02
C TRP A 74 -0.57 7.04 0.66
N ILE A 75 0.63 6.59 0.33
CA ILE A 75 1.27 6.84 -0.96
C ILE A 75 0.92 5.70 -1.90
N GLY A 76 0.10 5.97 -2.92
CA GLY A 76 -0.28 4.98 -3.93
C GLY A 76 0.73 4.94 -5.08
N LEU A 77 1.05 3.74 -5.55
CA LEU A 77 1.75 3.48 -6.80
C LEU A 77 0.80 2.75 -7.75
N ASP A 78 0.51 3.38 -8.88
CA ASP A 78 -0.06 2.73 -10.06
C ASP A 78 1.09 2.04 -10.81
N LEU A 79 1.07 0.70 -10.85
CA LEU A 79 2.12 -0.12 -11.46
C LEU A 79 2.01 -0.10 -12.98
N ASP A 80 0.81 0.08 -13.52
CA ASP A 80 0.55 0.18 -14.96
C ASP A 80 1.20 1.43 -15.55
N THR A 81 1.13 2.55 -14.83
CA THR A 81 1.63 3.85 -15.31
C THR A 81 2.95 4.28 -14.69
N ARG A 82 3.39 3.63 -13.60
CA ARG A 82 4.55 4.02 -12.77
C ARG A 82 4.36 5.39 -12.11
N ARG A 83 3.12 5.74 -11.73
CA ARG A 83 2.78 7.08 -11.22
C ARG A 83 2.36 7.01 -9.77
N GLN A 84 2.62 8.11 -9.05
CA GLN A 84 2.08 8.31 -7.73
C GLN A 84 0.60 8.69 -7.81
N GLU A 85 -0.21 8.11 -6.94
CA GLU A 85 -1.63 8.42 -6.78
C GLU A 85 -1.93 8.66 -5.29
N ASN A 86 -2.95 9.48 -5.00
CA ASN A 86 -3.42 9.68 -3.63
C ASN A 86 -4.25 8.47 -3.20
N ALA A 87 -3.68 7.59 -2.39
CA ALA A 87 -4.38 6.37 -1.99
C ALA A 87 -5.39 6.58 -0.86
N ASN A 88 -5.49 7.78 -0.26
CA ASN A 88 -6.63 8.11 0.61
C ASN A 88 -7.93 8.31 -0.17
N GLU A 89 -7.81 8.50 -1.49
CA GLU A 89 -8.91 8.52 -2.42
C GLU A 89 -8.97 7.17 -3.16
N ASP A 90 -10.13 6.86 -3.73
CA ASP A 90 -10.30 5.69 -4.60
C ASP A 90 -9.78 5.97 -6.02
N ALA A 91 -8.54 6.47 -6.09
CA ALA A 91 -7.77 6.71 -7.31
C ALA A 91 -7.22 5.38 -7.88
N LYS A 92 -6.55 5.41 -9.04
CA LYS A 92 -6.13 4.20 -9.78
C LYS A 92 -4.81 3.56 -9.30
N TRP A 93 -4.46 3.69 -8.02
CA TRP A 93 -3.29 3.01 -7.47
C TRP A 93 -3.49 1.49 -7.44
N ASP A 94 -2.41 0.71 -7.53
CA ASP A 94 -2.47 -0.74 -7.37
C ASP A 94 -2.05 -1.17 -5.97
N VAL A 95 -0.94 -0.59 -5.49
CA VAL A 95 -0.35 -0.85 -4.17
C VAL A 95 -0.11 0.48 -3.47
N ALA A 96 -0.41 0.56 -2.17
CA ALA A 96 -0.19 1.76 -1.39
C ALA A 96 0.59 1.49 -0.10
N PHE A 97 1.30 2.51 0.37
CA PHE A 97 2.23 2.43 1.49
C PHE A 97 1.94 3.51 2.53
N GLN A 98 1.97 3.13 3.82
CA GLN A 98 1.94 4.06 4.96
C GLN A 98 2.85 3.50 6.03
N ARG A 99 3.95 4.19 6.36
CA ARG A 99 4.98 3.65 7.26
C ARG A 99 5.40 2.26 6.77
N PHE A 100 5.32 1.23 7.61
CA PHE A 100 5.61 -0.16 7.23
C PHE A 100 4.38 -0.93 6.73
N HIS A 101 3.21 -0.29 6.68
CA HIS A 101 1.99 -0.92 6.19
C HIS A 101 1.90 -0.86 4.66
N VAL A 102 1.36 -1.92 4.08
CA VAL A 102 1.19 -2.12 2.64
C VAL A 102 -0.17 -2.72 2.36
N ARG A 103 -0.88 -2.10 1.42
CA ARG A 103 -2.23 -2.51 1.01
C ARG A 103 -2.37 -2.57 -0.50
N SER A 104 -3.32 -3.35 -0.99
CA SER A 104 -3.71 -3.37 -2.40
C SER A 104 -5.06 -2.69 -2.62
N ARG A 105 -5.37 -2.24 -3.84
CA ARG A 105 -6.67 -1.60 -4.13
C ARG A 105 -7.82 -2.62 -4.23
N GLY A 106 -7.55 -3.90 -4.03
CA GLY A 106 -8.57 -4.94 -4.00
C GLY A 106 -9.18 -5.14 -2.62
N GLY A 107 -10.47 -5.51 -2.58
CA GLY A 107 -11.10 -5.99 -1.35
C GLY A 107 -11.52 -4.87 -0.39
N SER A 108 -11.09 -4.93 0.87
CA SER A 108 -11.50 -3.99 1.93
C SER A 108 -10.85 -2.60 1.81
N SER A 109 -9.75 -2.50 1.07
CA SER A 109 -8.88 -1.30 0.99
C SER A 109 -9.23 -0.33 -0.16
N GLY A 110 -10.09 -0.73 -1.09
CA GLY A 110 -10.46 0.08 -2.27
C GLY A 110 -11.54 -0.59 -3.12
N THR A 111 -11.96 0.06 -4.22
CA THR A 111 -12.96 -0.53 -5.13
C THR A 111 -12.35 -1.21 -6.37
N GLY A 112 -11.02 -1.29 -6.41
CA GLY A 112 -10.29 -2.01 -7.45
C GLY A 112 -10.50 -3.52 -7.38
N GLY A 113 -10.14 -4.19 -8.46
CA GLY A 113 -9.99 -5.63 -8.60
C GLY A 113 -8.55 -6.11 -8.53
N VAL A 114 -7.64 -5.36 -7.90
CA VAL A 114 -6.23 -5.76 -7.70
C VAL A 114 -6.17 -7.03 -6.86
N GLU A 115 -5.39 -8.01 -7.29
CA GLU A 115 -5.19 -9.28 -6.57
C GLU A 115 -3.67 -9.54 -6.41
N VAL A 116 -3.24 -10.07 -5.27
CA VAL A 116 -1.82 -10.26 -4.93
C VAL A 116 -1.54 -11.70 -4.54
N ALA A 117 -0.54 -12.32 -5.15
CA ALA A 117 -0.01 -13.63 -4.78
C ALA A 117 1.39 -13.48 -4.16
N MET A 118 1.64 -14.14 -3.02
CA MET A 118 2.94 -14.14 -2.35
C MET A 118 3.73 -15.42 -2.67
N LEU A 119 4.96 -15.24 -3.14
CA LEU A 119 5.93 -16.29 -3.41
C LEU A 119 7.07 -16.22 -2.39
N ALA A 120 6.89 -16.90 -1.25
CA ALA A 120 7.87 -16.91 -0.17
C ALA A 120 9.20 -17.55 -0.59
N GLY A 121 10.33 -16.98 -0.16
CA GLY A 121 11.68 -17.48 -0.44
C GLY A 121 12.13 -17.33 -1.90
N SER A 122 11.34 -16.68 -2.75
CA SER A 122 11.63 -16.54 -4.17
C SER A 122 12.54 -15.34 -4.44
N ASP A 123 13.34 -15.46 -5.51
CA ASP A 123 14.16 -14.38 -6.06
C ASP A 123 13.42 -13.70 -7.22
N LEU A 124 13.34 -12.37 -7.20
CA LEU A 124 12.60 -11.59 -8.20
C LEU A 124 13.08 -11.85 -9.64
N SER A 125 14.37 -12.11 -9.86
CA SER A 125 14.94 -12.41 -11.18
C SER A 125 14.47 -13.76 -11.73
N GLN A 126 14.14 -14.72 -10.85
CA GLN A 126 13.69 -16.05 -11.23
C GLN A 126 12.20 -16.11 -11.55
N VAL A 127 11.43 -15.11 -11.12
CA VAL A 127 9.99 -15.02 -11.41
C VAL A 127 9.82 -14.42 -12.82
N LEU A 128 9.72 -15.29 -13.82
CA LEU A 128 9.54 -14.92 -15.22
C LEU A 128 8.06 -14.94 -15.67
N GLN A 129 7.23 -15.69 -14.96
CA GLN A 129 5.79 -15.80 -15.19
C GLN A 129 5.04 -15.69 -13.86
N ALA A 130 3.85 -15.10 -13.92
CA ALA A 130 2.93 -15.03 -12.80
C ALA A 130 2.40 -16.43 -12.43
N PRO A 131 2.18 -16.73 -11.14
CA PRO A 131 1.57 -17.99 -10.72
C PRO A 131 0.12 -18.08 -11.21
N GLN A 132 -0.38 -19.29 -11.41
CA GLN A 132 -1.77 -19.53 -11.82
C GLN A 132 -2.78 -19.30 -10.67
N ALA A 133 -2.35 -19.41 -9.42
CA ALA A 133 -3.20 -19.37 -8.24
C ALA A 133 -2.45 -18.74 -7.04
N GLY A 134 -3.15 -18.61 -5.90
CA GLY A 134 -2.59 -18.03 -4.67
C GLY A 134 -2.83 -16.52 -4.54
N TYR A 135 -3.67 -15.94 -5.40
CA TYR A 135 -4.06 -14.55 -5.32
C TYR A 135 -5.08 -14.31 -4.22
N ALA A 136 -4.86 -13.27 -3.43
CA ALA A 136 -5.76 -12.76 -2.42
C ALA A 136 -5.99 -11.25 -2.65
N VAL A 137 -7.06 -10.73 -2.05
CA VAL A 137 -7.33 -9.30 -1.94
C VAL A 137 -7.20 -8.90 -0.47
N ASP A 138 -7.12 -7.61 -0.17
CA ASP A 138 -7.14 -7.17 1.22
C ASP A 138 -8.46 -7.54 1.89
N ALA A 139 -8.39 -8.10 3.09
CA ALA A 139 -9.53 -8.41 3.91
C ALA A 139 -9.71 -7.36 5.02
N ALA A 140 -10.90 -7.30 5.60
CA ALA A 140 -11.08 -6.54 6.82
C ALA A 140 -10.24 -7.15 7.95
N ASP A 141 -10.03 -6.39 9.02
CA ASP A 141 -9.39 -6.86 10.24
C ASP A 141 -9.99 -8.20 10.71
N GLY A 142 -9.11 -9.16 10.98
CA GLY A 142 -9.44 -10.52 11.38
C GLY A 142 -9.59 -10.67 12.90
N GLU A 143 -9.76 -11.92 13.36
CA GLU A 143 -9.73 -12.23 14.79
C GLU A 143 -8.28 -12.41 15.27
N ASP A 144 -7.49 -11.34 15.27
CA ASP A 144 -6.14 -11.34 15.82
C ASP A 144 -5.92 -10.24 16.89
N ALA A 145 -4.66 -10.06 17.33
CA ALA A 145 -4.33 -9.15 18.42
C ALA A 145 -4.18 -7.67 17.99
N ASN A 146 -4.12 -7.41 16.69
CA ASN A 146 -4.01 -6.07 16.13
C ASN A 146 -5.38 -5.60 15.61
N THR A 147 -5.43 -4.43 14.97
CA THR A 147 -6.68 -3.86 14.44
C THR A 147 -6.52 -3.39 12.99
N ASN A 148 -5.51 -3.92 12.31
CA ASN A 148 -5.18 -3.55 10.94
C ASN A 148 -5.87 -4.51 9.98
N PRO A 149 -6.20 -4.06 8.76
CA PRO A 149 -6.68 -4.96 7.71
C PRO A 149 -5.70 -6.11 7.44
N ASP A 150 -6.25 -7.30 7.17
CA ASP A 150 -5.47 -8.46 6.73
C ASP A 150 -5.09 -8.33 5.25
N THR A 151 -3.95 -7.72 4.97
CA THR A 151 -3.45 -7.55 3.59
C THR A 151 -2.57 -8.72 3.16
N PRO A 152 -2.53 -9.08 1.86
CA PRO A 152 -1.63 -10.12 1.35
C PRO A 152 -0.13 -9.88 1.62
N PHE A 153 0.24 -8.65 2.00
CA PHE A 153 1.60 -8.25 2.35
C PHE A 153 1.92 -8.42 3.84
N GLU A 154 0.91 -8.44 4.70
CA GLU A 154 1.04 -8.41 6.15
C GLU A 154 0.55 -9.69 6.84
N VAL A 155 -0.27 -10.50 6.17
CA VAL A 155 -0.70 -11.81 6.69
C VAL A 155 0.48 -12.79 6.87
N GLY A 156 0.35 -13.69 7.84
CA GLY A 156 1.39 -14.66 8.17
C GLY A 156 2.57 -14.02 8.88
N GLU A 157 3.76 -14.07 8.29
CA GLU A 157 4.96 -13.43 8.85
C GLU A 157 5.20 -12.01 8.32
N GLY A 158 4.33 -11.51 7.44
CA GLY A 158 4.45 -10.23 6.75
C GLY A 158 5.66 -10.11 5.83
N TRP A 159 5.84 -8.92 5.25
CA TRP A 159 6.95 -8.62 4.33
C TRP A 159 8.29 -8.36 5.04
N TYR A 160 8.29 -8.22 6.37
CA TYR A 160 9.50 -7.94 7.17
C TYR A 160 9.64 -8.83 8.41
N SER A 161 10.86 -8.92 8.94
CA SER A 161 11.14 -9.40 10.29
C SER A 161 11.52 -8.20 11.18
N TYR A 162 11.05 -8.23 12.43
CA TYR A 162 11.38 -7.21 13.42
C TYR A 162 12.33 -7.78 14.46
N ASP A 163 13.49 -7.14 14.61
CA ASP A 163 14.47 -7.48 15.65
C ASP A 163 14.20 -6.66 16.92
N LEU A 164 13.86 -7.34 18.01
CA LEU A 164 13.51 -6.69 19.30
C LEU A 164 14.71 -6.08 20.03
N GLY A 165 15.94 -6.49 19.71
CA GLY A 165 17.15 -5.97 20.37
C GLY A 165 17.63 -4.67 19.75
N THR A 166 17.46 -4.53 18.43
CA THR A 166 17.91 -3.38 17.63
C THR A 166 16.77 -2.50 17.14
N HIS A 167 15.52 -2.93 17.34
CA HIS A 167 14.32 -2.27 16.83
C HIS A 167 14.36 -2.03 15.31
N THR A 168 14.93 -2.98 14.56
CA THR A 168 15.14 -2.88 13.11
C THR A 168 14.17 -3.75 12.33
N LEU A 169 13.58 -3.21 11.26
CA LEU A 169 12.80 -3.97 10.28
C LEU A 169 13.68 -4.42 9.12
N THR A 170 13.73 -5.72 8.86
CA THR A 170 14.47 -6.29 7.71
C THR A 170 13.49 -6.94 6.75
N PRO A 171 13.45 -6.55 5.47
CA PRO A 171 12.61 -7.21 4.49
C PRO A 171 12.91 -8.72 4.42
N ARG A 172 11.86 -9.53 4.34
CA ARG A 172 12.00 -10.96 4.07
C ARG A 172 12.23 -11.20 2.59
N THR A 173 12.93 -12.29 2.26
CA THR A 173 13.07 -12.74 0.87
C THR A 173 11.74 -13.29 0.37
N GLN A 174 10.92 -12.42 -0.19
CA GLN A 174 9.60 -12.75 -0.74
C GLN A 174 9.40 -11.96 -2.03
N VAL A 175 8.67 -12.54 -2.98
CA VAL A 175 8.21 -11.85 -4.19
C VAL A 175 6.70 -11.84 -4.18
N TYR A 176 6.12 -10.68 -4.43
CA TYR A 176 4.69 -10.51 -4.63
C TYR A 176 4.41 -10.40 -6.11
N VAL A 177 3.41 -11.13 -6.60
CA VAL A 177 2.87 -10.95 -7.95
C VAL A 177 1.54 -10.23 -7.82
N VAL A 178 1.48 -9.02 -8.35
CA VAL A 178 0.30 -8.15 -8.35
C VAL A 178 -0.36 -8.23 -9.71
N ARG A 179 -1.65 -8.54 -9.73
CA ARG A 179 -2.51 -8.41 -10.90
C ARG A 179 -3.26 -7.09 -10.80
N SER A 180 -2.98 -6.14 -11.69
CA SER A 180 -3.61 -4.82 -11.69
C SER A 180 -5.05 -4.85 -12.19
N ASP A 181 -5.76 -3.74 -12.04
CA ASP A 181 -7.14 -3.55 -12.53
C ASP A 181 -7.27 -3.69 -14.05
N THR A 182 -6.18 -3.43 -14.79
CA THR A 182 -6.13 -3.63 -16.24
C THR A 182 -5.91 -5.09 -16.63
N GLY A 183 -5.63 -5.97 -15.66
CA GLY A 183 -5.31 -7.37 -15.86
C GLY A 183 -3.85 -7.65 -16.20
N ALA A 184 -2.98 -6.63 -16.14
CA ALA A 184 -1.53 -6.82 -16.25
C ALA A 184 -0.96 -7.44 -14.97
N PHE A 185 0.21 -8.08 -15.09
CA PHE A 185 0.89 -8.71 -13.96
C PHE A 185 2.24 -8.05 -13.72
N PHE A 186 2.54 -7.80 -12.45
CA PHE A 186 3.80 -7.23 -11.98
C PHE A 186 4.38 -8.09 -10.88
N LYS A 187 5.70 -8.20 -10.85
CA LYS A 187 6.44 -8.76 -9.71
C LYS A 187 7.04 -7.64 -8.89
N LEU A 188 7.01 -7.77 -7.58
CA LEU A 188 7.48 -6.77 -6.63
C LEU A 188 8.21 -7.45 -5.47
N GLN A 189 9.31 -6.86 -5.02
CA GLN A 189 10.07 -7.30 -3.85
C GLN A 189 10.51 -6.09 -3.03
N PHE A 190 10.27 -6.12 -1.73
CA PHE A 190 10.82 -5.15 -0.78
C PHE A 190 12.30 -5.42 -0.54
N THR A 191 13.09 -4.36 -0.52
CA THR A 191 14.56 -4.41 -0.40
C THR A 191 15.09 -3.55 0.76
N SER A 192 14.33 -2.55 1.20
CA SER A 192 14.63 -1.79 2.42
C SER A 192 13.37 -1.13 3.00
N TYR A 193 13.37 -0.87 4.31
CA TYR A 193 12.43 0.04 5.00
C TYR A 193 13.05 1.41 5.31
N TYR A 194 14.37 1.52 5.15
CA TYR A 194 15.16 2.68 5.49
C TYR A 194 15.92 3.23 4.27
N ASP A 195 16.18 4.53 4.27
CA ASP A 195 17.14 5.15 3.36
C ASP A 195 18.59 4.89 3.83
N THR A 196 19.56 5.45 3.10
CA THR A 196 20.98 5.34 3.46
C THR A 196 21.36 6.02 4.78
N ALA A 197 20.56 6.98 5.25
CA ALA A 197 20.76 7.66 6.53
C ALA A 197 20.12 6.90 7.71
N GLY A 198 19.33 5.85 7.43
CA GLY A 198 18.60 5.09 8.44
C GLY A 198 17.23 5.68 8.78
N THR A 199 16.69 6.57 7.95
CA THR A 199 15.36 7.16 8.16
C THR A 199 14.26 6.12 7.95
N PRO A 200 13.40 5.84 8.94
CA PRO A 200 12.34 4.84 8.81
C PRO A 200 11.15 5.35 7.97
N GLY A 201 10.58 4.46 7.15
CA GLY A 201 9.46 4.79 6.26
C GLY A 201 9.92 5.21 4.86
N MET A 202 11.20 5.03 4.55
CA MET A 202 11.78 5.24 3.23
C MET A 202 11.92 3.89 2.54
N LEU A 203 10.81 3.32 2.09
CA LEU A 203 10.77 1.98 1.54
C LEU A 203 11.51 1.93 0.21
N GLN A 204 12.19 0.81 -0.05
CA GLN A 204 12.75 0.51 -1.37
C GLN A 204 12.17 -0.79 -1.88
N LEU A 205 11.64 -0.75 -3.10
CA LEU A 205 11.07 -1.89 -3.80
C LEU A 205 11.73 -2.04 -5.16
N ARG A 206 12.06 -3.27 -5.52
CA ARG A 206 12.35 -3.64 -6.91
C ARG A 206 11.11 -4.26 -7.51
N TRP A 207 10.71 -3.81 -8.68
CA TRP A 207 9.49 -4.31 -9.32
C TRP A 207 9.53 -4.17 -10.84
N GLY A 208 8.65 -4.86 -11.54
CA GLY A 208 8.50 -4.71 -12.99
C GLY A 208 7.41 -5.64 -13.53
N PRO A 209 7.06 -5.53 -14.82
CA PRO A 209 6.11 -6.45 -15.44
C PRO A 209 6.62 -7.89 -15.36
N VAL A 210 5.68 -8.82 -15.26
CA VAL A 210 5.92 -10.26 -15.40
C VAL A 210 4.95 -10.83 -16.41
N LEU A 211 5.35 -11.87 -17.15
CA LEU A 211 4.45 -12.51 -18.09
C LEU A 211 3.22 -13.06 -17.36
N ALA A 212 2.06 -12.97 -18.01
CA ALA A 212 0.86 -13.62 -17.52
C ALA A 212 1.10 -15.14 -17.31
N PRO A 213 0.30 -15.81 -16.48
CA PRO A 213 0.46 -17.24 -16.24
C PRO A 213 0.41 -18.01 -17.56
N GLU A 214 1.28 -19.01 -17.72
CA GLU A 214 1.16 -19.94 -18.84
C GLU A 214 -0.24 -20.53 -18.89
N ALA A 215 -0.85 -20.47 -20.08
CA ALA A 215 -2.17 -21.02 -20.30
C ALA A 215 -2.15 -22.51 -20.00
N ALA A 216 -2.87 -22.93 -18.96
CA ALA A 216 -3.08 -24.35 -18.70
C ALA A 216 -4.06 -24.89 -19.75
N GLU A 217 -3.61 -25.84 -20.56
CA GLU A 217 -4.49 -26.54 -21.49
C GLU A 217 -5.34 -27.56 -20.70
N LEU A 218 -6.66 -27.41 -20.76
CA LEU A 218 -7.59 -28.37 -20.18
C LEU A 218 -8.10 -29.32 -21.26
N GLN A 219 -7.72 -30.60 -21.16
CA GLN A 219 -8.23 -31.67 -22.01
C GLN A 219 -9.54 -32.21 -21.44
N VAL A 220 -10.62 -32.18 -22.23
CA VAL A 220 -11.96 -32.63 -21.84
C VAL A 220 -12.35 -33.82 -22.69
N ASN A 221 -12.47 -35.00 -22.08
CA ASN A 221 -12.98 -36.19 -22.77
C ASN A 221 -14.52 -36.14 -22.80
N ALA A 222 -15.09 -35.88 -23.98
CA ALA A 222 -16.53 -35.87 -24.24
C ALA A 222 -16.95 -36.97 -25.23
N GLU A 223 -16.25 -38.11 -25.23
CA GLU A 223 -16.52 -39.20 -26.18
C GLU A 223 -17.79 -39.99 -25.88
N SER A 224 -18.33 -39.88 -24.65
CA SER A 224 -19.56 -40.55 -24.24
C SER A 224 -20.78 -39.99 -24.96
N SER A 225 -21.58 -40.87 -25.58
CA SER A 225 -22.83 -40.48 -26.24
C SER A 225 -24.03 -40.37 -25.30
N SER A 226 -23.87 -40.77 -24.02
CA SER A 226 -24.96 -40.83 -23.03
C SER A 226 -24.68 -40.06 -21.76
N GLU A 227 -23.47 -39.53 -21.59
CA GLU A 227 -23.08 -38.74 -20.44
C GLU A 227 -22.67 -37.34 -20.87
N TRP A 228 -23.12 -36.35 -20.11
CA TRP A 228 -22.74 -34.97 -20.34
C TRP A 228 -21.48 -34.64 -19.54
N VAL A 229 -20.59 -33.90 -20.18
CA VAL A 229 -19.45 -33.27 -19.54
C VAL A 229 -19.64 -31.77 -19.57
N TYR A 230 -19.54 -31.14 -18.40
CA TYR A 230 -19.72 -29.70 -18.24
C TYR A 230 -18.40 -29.05 -17.86
N LEU A 231 -18.19 -27.84 -18.37
CA LEU A 231 -17.11 -26.97 -17.93
C LEU A 231 -17.69 -25.89 -17.03
N GLN A 232 -17.15 -25.80 -15.81
CA GLN A 232 -17.42 -24.68 -14.91
C GLN A 232 -16.16 -23.85 -14.78
N ALA A 233 -16.20 -22.61 -15.29
CA ALA A 233 -15.11 -21.66 -15.17
C ALA A 233 -15.44 -20.59 -14.11
N GLY A 234 -14.49 -20.34 -13.21
CA GLY A 234 -14.50 -19.25 -12.23
C GLY A 234 -13.17 -18.49 -12.27
N LYS A 235 -12.97 -17.53 -11.35
CA LYS A 235 -11.70 -16.80 -11.22
C LYS A 235 -10.53 -17.78 -11.01
N GLY A 236 -9.72 -17.98 -12.05
CA GLY A 236 -8.50 -18.82 -12.00
C GLY A 236 -8.72 -20.33 -11.92
N VAL A 237 -9.95 -20.84 -12.01
CA VAL A 237 -10.23 -22.28 -11.88
C VAL A 237 -11.20 -22.73 -12.96
N VAL A 238 -10.84 -23.79 -13.68
CA VAL A 238 -11.74 -24.51 -14.60
C VAL A 238 -11.90 -25.94 -14.09
N GLN A 239 -13.13 -26.36 -13.82
CA GLN A 239 -13.47 -27.72 -13.39
C GLN A 239 -14.23 -28.46 -14.47
N VAL A 240 -13.92 -29.74 -14.64
CA VAL A 240 -14.67 -30.69 -15.48
C VAL A 240 -15.63 -31.46 -14.59
N LEU A 241 -16.92 -31.38 -14.87
CA LEU A 241 -17.96 -32.09 -14.12
C LEU A 241 -18.59 -33.16 -15.02
N THR A 242 -18.59 -34.41 -14.55
CA THR A 242 -19.27 -35.53 -15.24
C THR A 242 -20.67 -35.73 -14.65
N GLY A 243 -21.70 -35.69 -15.51
CA GLY A 243 -23.08 -35.90 -15.10
C GLY A 243 -23.52 -37.36 -15.25
N GLY A 244 -23.65 -38.08 -14.14
CA GLY A 244 -24.34 -39.36 -14.04
C GLY A 244 -25.34 -39.33 -12.88
N GLY A 245 -26.61 -38.98 -13.16
CA GLY A 245 -27.70 -39.02 -12.18
C GLY A 245 -28.59 -37.77 -12.19
N ASP A 246 -29.88 -38.02 -12.39
CA ASP A 246 -31.00 -37.07 -12.44
C ASP A 246 -30.88 -35.86 -11.50
N ARG A 247 -30.84 -34.66 -12.08
CA ARG A 247 -31.05 -33.39 -11.35
C ARG A 247 -32.39 -32.82 -11.75
N SER A 248 -33.45 -33.34 -11.14
CA SER A 248 -34.71 -32.60 -11.03
C SER A 248 -34.44 -31.32 -10.24
N VAL A 249 -34.35 -30.20 -10.95
CA VAL A 249 -34.44 -28.86 -10.35
C VAL A 249 -35.90 -28.68 -9.95
N THR A 250 -36.25 -29.08 -8.74
CA THR A 250 -37.54 -28.74 -8.16
C THR A 250 -37.54 -27.24 -7.86
N ARG A 251 -38.03 -26.43 -8.80
CA ARG A 251 -38.49 -25.07 -8.50
C ARG A 251 -39.60 -25.19 -7.45
N THR A 252 -39.32 -24.79 -6.21
CA THR A 252 -40.39 -24.49 -5.26
C THR A 252 -41.16 -23.29 -5.80
N PRO A 253 -42.48 -23.40 -6.08
CA PRO A 253 -43.29 -22.22 -6.31
C PRO A 253 -43.47 -21.52 -4.96
N GLY A 254 -43.11 -20.24 -4.90
CA GLY A 254 -43.43 -19.41 -3.75
C GLY A 254 -44.92 -19.48 -3.43
N ALA A 255 -45.22 -19.82 -2.17
CA ALA A 255 -46.56 -19.64 -1.62
C ALA A 255 -46.85 -18.13 -1.50
N ARG A 256 -48.14 -17.82 -1.68
CA ARG A 256 -48.75 -16.48 -1.71
C ARG A 256 -48.44 -15.61 -0.50
#